data_AF-A0A0C3IHP0-F1
#
_entry.id   AF-A0A0C3IHP0-F1
#
_cell.length_a   1.000
_cell.length_b   1.000
_cell.length_c   1.000
_cell.angle_alpha   90.00
_cell.angle_beta   90.00
_cell.angle_gamma   90.00
#
_symmetry.space_group_name_H-M   'P 1'
#
loop_
_entity.id
_entity.type
_entity.pdbx_description
1 polymer ?
#
loop_
_entity_poly.entity_id
_entity_poly.type
_entity_poly.pdbx_seq_one_letter_code
_entity_poly.pdbx_strand_id
1 'polypeptide(L)'
;MPSLATTPQSSMQHVVEHGIGALLVFEYSYFLLQAETGMTSQQCWAFAVRAYQTSDVKAKVHQLIQAAFMEHGEDMKNLCPILVDIAQENQMSKSEHRR
;
A
#
# COMPACT_ATOMS: atom_id res chain seq x y z
N MET A 1 -37.70 -14.45 12.18
CA MET A 1 -37.20 -13.47 11.19
C MET A 1 -35.68 -13.64 11.13
N PRO A 2 -35.12 -14.28 10.10
CA PRO A 2 -33.66 -14.31 9.97
C PRO A 2 -33.21 -12.92 9.51
N SER A 3 -32.34 -12.30 10.30
CA SER A 3 -31.67 -11.05 9.95
C SER A 3 -30.80 -11.31 8.71
N LEU A 4 -31.04 -10.54 7.65
CA LEU A 4 -30.13 -10.47 6.51
C LEU A 4 -28.82 -9.88 7.05
N ALA A 5 -27.84 -10.74 7.31
CA ALA A 5 -26.49 -10.32 7.60
C ALA A 5 -26.02 -9.49 6.40
N THR A 6 -26.06 -8.17 6.54
CA THR A 6 -25.33 -7.24 5.70
C THR A 6 -23.89 -7.73 5.69
N THR A 7 -23.42 -8.15 4.51
CA THR A 7 -21.99 -8.30 4.24
C THR A 7 -21.26 -7.13 4.89
N PRO A 8 -20.16 -7.35 5.65
CA PRO A 8 -19.41 -6.24 6.21
C PRO A 8 -18.93 -5.40 5.02
N GLN A 9 -19.57 -4.24 4.85
CA GLN A 9 -19.11 -3.21 3.94
C GLN A 9 -17.65 -2.97 4.32
N SER A 10 -16.71 -3.21 3.39
CA SER A 10 -15.29 -3.08 3.73
C SER A 10 -15.06 -1.69 4.30
N SER A 11 -14.50 -1.60 5.51
CA SER A 11 -14.24 -0.31 6.15
C SER A 11 -13.38 0.55 5.22
N MET A 12 -13.58 1.87 5.26
CA MET A 12 -12.80 2.79 4.43
C MET A 12 -11.28 2.59 4.65
N GLN A 13 -10.89 2.30 5.89
CA GLN A 13 -9.53 1.90 6.24
C GLN A 13 -9.01 0.73 5.39
N HIS A 14 -9.79 -0.33 5.23
CA HIS A 14 -9.39 -1.50 4.46
C HIS A 14 -9.21 -1.17 2.97
N VAL A 15 -10.09 -0.34 2.41
CA VAL A 15 -9.96 0.15 1.02
C VAL A 15 -8.66 0.93 0.85
N VAL A 16 -8.36 1.81 1.81
CA VAL A 16 -7.14 2.63 1.79
C VAL A 16 -5.88 1.77 1.93
N GLU A 17 -5.87 0.79 2.83
CA GLU A 17 -4.75 -0.16 2.99
C GLU A 17 -4.45 -0.92 1.70
N HIS A 18 -5.49 -1.43 1.04
CA HIS A 18 -5.34 -2.11 -0.24
C HIS A 18 -4.92 -1.15 -1.35
N GLY A 19 -5.48 0.06 -1.39
CA GLY A 19 -5.15 1.10 -2.37
C GLY A 19 -3.69 1.52 -2.30
N ILE A 20 -3.18 1.85 -1.10
CA ILE A 20 -1.78 2.20 -0.89
C ILE A 20 -0.87 1.01 -1.18
N GLY A 21 -1.23 -0.19 -0.71
CA GLY A 21 -0.44 -1.39 -1.00
C GLY A 21 -0.31 -1.67 -2.51
N ALA A 22 -1.40 -1.52 -3.25
CA ALA A 22 -1.37 -1.65 -4.71
C ALA A 22 -0.47 -0.57 -5.34
N LEU A 23 -0.64 0.70 -4.94
CA LEU A 23 0.17 1.82 -5.43
C LEU A 23 1.67 1.57 -5.27
N LEU A 24 2.10 1.08 -4.11
CA LEU A 24 3.51 0.76 -3.83
C LEU A 24 4.04 -0.38 -4.70
N VAL A 25 3.24 -1.44 -4.91
CA VAL A 25 3.60 -2.54 -5.81
C VAL A 25 3.73 -2.06 -7.26
N PHE A 26 2.80 -1.23 -7.73
CA PHE A 26 2.84 -0.64 -9.07
C PHE A 26 4.07 0.26 -9.25
N GLU A 27 4.32 1.14 -8.28
CA GLU A 27 5.48 2.04 -8.26
C GLU A 27 6.79 1.26 -8.38
N TYR A 28 6.95 0.21 -7.58
CA TYR A 28 8.15 -0.60 -7.62
C TYR A 28 8.28 -1.45 -8.88
N SER A 29 7.16 -1.99 -9.39
CA SER A 29 7.15 -2.71 -10.66
C SER A 29 7.61 -1.81 -11.82
N TYR A 30 7.17 -0.56 -11.82
CA TYR A 30 7.57 0.45 -12.80
C TYR A 30 9.05 0.85 -12.64
N PHE A 31 9.55 0.94 -11.42
CA PHE A 31 10.98 1.15 -11.16
C PHE A 31 11.84 0.00 -11.70
N LEU A 32 11.46 -1.26 -11.44
CA LEU A 32 12.19 -2.44 -11.93
C LEU A 32 12.22 -2.54 -13.46
N LEU A 33 11.15 -2.12 -14.12
CA LEU A 33 11.05 -2.04 -15.58
C LEU A 33 12.01 -0.99 -16.16
N GLN A 34 12.19 0.15 -15.49
CA GLN A 34 13.09 1.21 -15.93
C GLN A 34 14.56 0.88 -15.67
N ALA A 35 14.87 0.11 -14.61
CA ALA A 35 16.24 -0.21 -14.22
C ALA A 35 16.96 -1.22 -15.16
N GLU A 36 16.43 -1.46 -16.36
CA GLU A 36 16.99 -2.36 -17.39
C GLU A 36 17.43 -3.74 -16.84
N THR A 37 16.70 -4.26 -15.85
CA THR A 37 17.03 -5.49 -15.13
C THR A 37 17.06 -6.77 -15.99
N GLY A 38 16.67 -6.66 -17.27
CA GLY A 38 16.46 -7.81 -18.18
C GLY A 38 15.23 -8.64 -17.85
N MET A 39 14.46 -8.26 -16.82
CA MET A 39 13.23 -8.93 -16.42
C MET A 39 12.09 -8.57 -17.37
N THR A 40 11.22 -9.54 -17.65
CA THR A 40 9.93 -9.27 -18.31
C THR A 40 9.01 -8.51 -17.38
N SER A 41 8.01 -7.82 -17.92
CA SER A 41 7.00 -7.13 -17.10
C SER A 41 6.35 -8.07 -16.09
N GLN A 42 5.99 -9.29 -16.48
CA GLN A 42 5.41 -10.29 -15.59
C GLN A 42 6.36 -10.66 -14.43
N GLN A 43 7.67 -10.74 -14.69
CA GLN A 43 8.67 -11.00 -13.66
C GLN A 43 8.81 -9.81 -12.69
N CYS A 44 8.86 -8.57 -13.21
CA CYS A 44 8.89 -7.36 -12.38
C CYS A 44 7.68 -7.30 -11.44
N TRP A 45 6.49 -7.61 -11.96
CA TRP A 45 5.25 -7.67 -11.21
C TRP A 45 5.30 -8.71 -10.07
N ALA A 46 5.69 -9.94 -10.39
CA ALA A 46 5.80 -11.01 -9.40
C ALA A 46 6.85 -10.68 -8.32
N PHE A 47 7.97 -10.08 -8.73
CA PHE A 47 9.02 -9.65 -7.82
C PHE A 47 8.55 -8.53 -6.89
N ALA A 48 7.85 -7.52 -7.42
CA ALA A 48 7.36 -6.40 -6.63
C ALA A 48 6.31 -6.83 -5.60
N VAL A 49 5.36 -7.71 -5.99
CA VAL A 49 4.40 -8.30 -5.05
C VAL A 49 5.13 -9.04 -3.93
N ARG A 50 6.11 -9.89 -4.28
CA ARG A 50 6.90 -10.63 -3.29
C ARG A 50 7.64 -9.68 -2.35
N ALA A 51 8.35 -8.70 -2.89
CA ALA A 51 9.09 -7.72 -2.11
C ALA A 51 8.17 -6.94 -1.15
N TYR A 52 6.97 -6.55 -1.59
CA TYR A 52 5.98 -5.90 -0.71
C TYR A 52 5.51 -6.84 0.41
N GLN A 53 5.26 -8.10 0.10
CA GLN A 53 4.78 -9.09 1.08
C GLN A 53 5.85 -9.50 2.11
N THR A 54 7.11 -9.57 1.71
CA THR A 54 8.22 -10.01 2.57
C THR A 54 8.92 -8.85 3.28
N SER A 55 8.68 -7.61 2.87
CA SER A 55 9.24 -6.43 3.54
C SER A 55 8.37 -5.98 4.71
N ASP A 56 8.98 -5.21 5.61
CA ASP A 56 8.26 -4.56 6.72
C ASP A 56 7.36 -3.41 6.24
N VAL A 57 7.41 -3.05 4.95
CA VAL A 57 6.62 -1.94 4.37
C VAL A 57 5.14 -2.18 4.56
N LYS A 58 4.64 -3.39 4.30
CA LYS A 58 3.22 -3.71 4.48
C LYS A 58 2.78 -3.52 5.94
N ALA A 59 3.56 -4.02 6.89
CA ALA A 59 3.26 -3.90 8.31
C ALA A 59 3.29 -2.43 8.77
N LYS A 60 4.31 -1.69 8.34
CA LYS A 60 4.48 -0.26 8.65
C LYS A 60 3.34 0.58 8.08
N VAL A 61 2.97 0.38 6.81
CA VAL A 61 1.85 1.07 6.16
C VAL A 61 0.53 0.79 6.90
N HIS A 62 0.26 -0.46 7.26
CA HIS A 62 -0.93 -0.82 8.04
C HIS A 62 -0.98 -0.07 9.38
N GLN A 63 0.12 -0.04 10.13
CA GLN A 63 0.18 0.68 11.41
C GLN A 63 -0.04 2.18 11.25
N LEU A 64 0.57 2.80 10.24
CA LEU A 64 0.43 4.24 9.98
C LEU A 64 -1.00 4.60 9.58
N ILE A 65 -1.63 3.81 8.71
CA ILE A 65 -3.02 4.01 8.32
C ILE A 65 -3.94 3.83 9.52
N GLN A 66 -3.74 2.78 10.32
CA GLN A 66 -4.54 2.56 11.53
C GLN A 66 -4.44 3.75 12.49
N ALA A 67 -3.23 4.28 12.72
CA ALA A 67 -3.03 5.46 13.56
C ALA A 67 -3.76 6.69 13.00
N ALA A 68 -3.67 6.94 11.70
CA ALA A 68 -4.35 8.06 11.05
C ALA A 68 -5.89 7.97 11.18
N PHE A 69 -6.46 6.79 11.01
CA PHE A 69 -7.90 6.56 11.19
C PHE A 69 -8.33 6.65 12.66
N MET A 70 -7.47 6.26 13.61
CA MET A 70 -7.74 6.47 15.05
C MET A 70 -7.76 7.95 15.43
N GLU A 71 -6.88 8.77 14.83
CA GLU A 71 -6.77 10.20 15.16
C GLU A 71 -7.83 11.06 14.45
N HIS A 72 -8.11 10.77 13.18
CA HIS A 72 -8.94 11.62 12.33
C HIS A 72 -10.29 10.99 11.93
N GLY A 73 -10.57 9.75 12.37
CA GLY A 73 -11.78 9.02 11.97
C GLY A 73 -11.79 8.77 10.46
N GLU A 74 -12.91 9.07 9.80
CA GLU A 74 -13.05 9.00 8.33
C GLU A 74 -13.04 10.40 7.67
N ASP A 75 -12.45 11.41 8.33
CA ASP A 75 -12.35 12.76 7.76
C ASP A 75 -11.32 12.81 6.63
N MET A 76 -11.79 12.61 5.39
CA MET A 76 -10.96 12.60 4.20
C MET A 76 -10.21 13.90 3.92
N LYS A 77 -10.64 15.05 4.47
CA LYS A 77 -9.89 16.30 4.31
C LYS A 77 -8.54 16.24 5.02
N ASN A 78 -8.52 15.62 6.20
CA ASN A 78 -7.32 15.43 7.00
C ASN A 78 -6.57 14.15 6.60
N LEU A 79 -7.29 13.07 6.27
CA LEU A 79 -6.67 11.81 5.90
C LEU A 79 -5.95 11.87 4.54
N CYS A 80 -6.53 12.47 3.49
CA CYS A 80 -5.93 12.49 2.16
C CYS A 80 -4.44 12.89 2.13
N PRO A 81 -4.03 14.05 2.70
CA PRO A 81 -2.62 14.42 2.71
C PRO A 81 -1.75 13.41 3.48
N ILE A 82 -2.21 12.94 4.65
CA ILE A 82 -1.49 11.94 5.46
C ILE A 82 -1.30 10.62 4.69
N LEU A 83 -2.33 10.16 3.99
CA LEU A 83 -2.27 8.93 3.20
C LEU A 83 -1.29 9.04 2.02
N VAL A 84 -1.23 10.22 1.39
CA VAL A 84 -0.23 10.53 0.34
C VAL A 84 1.17 10.51 0.93
N ASP A 85 1.37 11.14 2.10
CA ASP A 85 2.68 11.14 2.78
C ASP A 85 3.11 9.73 3.17
N ILE A 86 2.20 8.92 3.71
CA ILE A 86 2.44 7.50 4.01
C ILE A 86 2.90 6.77 2.75
N ALA A 87 2.20 6.92 1.62
CA ALA A 87 2.61 6.28 0.38
C ALA A 87 3.99 6.76 -0.10
N GLN A 88 4.27 8.07 -0.02
CA GLN A 88 5.51 8.66 -0.48
C GLN A 88 6.73 8.24 0.38
N GLU A 89 6.57 8.18 1.69
CA GLU A 89 7.64 7.78 2.63
C GLU A 89 7.94 6.28 2.59
N ASN A 90 6.98 5.48 2.16
CA ASN A 90 7.08 4.01 2.12
C ASN A 90 7.25 3.45 0.70
N GLN A 91 7.58 4.30 -0.28
CA GLN A 91 7.98 3.89 -1.63
C GLN A 91 9.08 2.83 -1.58
N MET A 92 8.86 1.73 -2.28
CA MET A 92 9.75 0.57 -2.20
C MET A 92 11.04 0.75 -3.02
N SER A 93 11.01 1.60 -4.05
CA SER A 93 12.23 1.96 -4.80
C SER A 93 13.30 2.62 -3.92
N LYS A 94 12.89 3.32 -2.85
CA LYS A 94 13.81 3.98 -1.91
C LYS A 94 14.52 3.02 -0.96
N SER A 95 13.94 1.84 -0.70
CA SER A 95 14.55 0.84 0.20
C SER A 95 15.76 0.13 -0.43
N GLU A 96 15.81 -0.03 -1.75
CA GLU A 96 16.93 -0.68 -2.43
C GLU A 96 18.19 0.20 -2.50
N HIS A 97 18.05 1.54 -2.44
CA HIS A 97 19.19 2.48 -2.39
C HIS A 97 19.85 2.60 -1.00
N ARG A 98 19.30 1.94 0.02
CA ARG A 98 19.75 2.05 1.41
C ARG A 98 20.54 0.82 1.91
N ARG A 99 20.98 -0.04 0.99
CA ARG A 99 21.82 -1.22 1.26
C ARG A 99 23.15 -1.14 0.54
#